data_AF-A0A7Y2ZJY4-F1
#
_entry.id   AF-A0A7Y2ZJY4-F1
#
_cell.length_a   1.000
_cell.length_b   1.000
_cell.length_c   1.000
_cell.angle_alpha   90.00
_cell.angle_beta   90.00
_cell.angle_gamma   90.00
#
_symmetry.space_group_name_H-M   'P 1'
#
loop_
_entity.id
_entity.type
_entity.pdbx_description
1 polymer ?
#
loop_
_entity_poly.entity_id
_entity_poly.type
_entity_poly.pdbx_seq_one_letter_code
_entity_poly.pdbx_strand_id
1 'polypeptide(L)' 'MLKEFKEFALKGNMFDMAVGIVIGAAFATVIGSLVADVFMPIVGQATAGIDLGQLYFVLSEGSPAGP' A
#
# COMPACT_ATOMS: atom_id res chain seq x y z
N MET A 1 15.01 20.29 -29.11
CA MET A 1 14.57 19.26 -28.14
C MET A 1 14.22 19.82 -26.76
N LEU A 2 15.11 20.54 -26.08
CA LEU A 2 14.84 21.09 -24.72
C LEU A 2 13.72 22.16 -24.70
N LYS A 3 13.60 22.97 -25.76
CA LYS A 3 12.50 23.93 -25.91
C LYS A 3 11.17 23.23 -26.16
N GLU A 4 11.12 22.28 -27.09
CA GLU A 4 9.89 21.52 -27.36
C GLU A 4 9.47 20.65 -26.17
N PHE A 5 10.43 20.09 -25.41
CA PHE A 5 10.15 19.37 -24.17
C PHE A 5 9.58 20.27 -23.09
N LYS A 6 10.10 21.50 -22.94
CA LYS A 6 9.57 22.48 -22.01
C LYS A 6 8.14 22.89 -22.38
N GLU A 7 7.86 23.14 -23.66
CA GLU A 7 6.49 23.43 -24.13
C GLU A 7 5.55 22.24 -23.96
N PHE A 8 6.05 21.01 -24.15
CA PHE A 8 5.30 19.78 -23.94
C PHE A 8 4.99 19.53 -22.45
N ALA A 9 5.96 19.72 -21.57
CA ALA A 9 5.80 19.57 -20.12
C ALA A 9 4.92 20.66 -19.51
N LEU A 10 4.87 21.85 -20.13
CA LEU A 10 3.96 22.94 -19.75
C LEU A 10 2.54 22.76 -20.30
N LYS A 11 2.26 21.71 -21.09
CA LYS A 11 0.87 21.36 -21.42
C LYS A 11 0.16 20.93 -20.14
N GLY A 12 -0.76 21.76 -19.67
CA GLY A 12 -1.52 21.54 -18.43
C GLY A 12 -2.09 20.13 -18.29
N ASN A 13 -2.72 19.58 -19.33
CA ASN A 13 -3.31 18.24 -19.30
C ASN A 13 -2.30 17.12 -18.90
N MET A 14 -1.05 17.19 -19.38
CA MET A 14 -0.05 16.19 -19.02
C MET A 14 0.60 16.45 -17.66
N PHE A 15 0.86 17.73 -17.36
CA PHE A 15 1.44 18.13 -16.09
C PHE A 15 0.52 17.78 -14.91
N ASP A 16 -0.76 18.11 -15.03
CA ASP A 16 -1.78 17.83 -14.01
C ASP A 16 -1.97 16.32 -13.81
N MET A 17 -1.95 15.55 -14.90
CA MET A 17 -1.97 14.08 -14.83
C MET A 17 -0.74 13.51 -14.10
N ALA A 18 0.45 14.01 -14.41
CA ALA A 18 1.70 13.57 -13.77
C ALA A 18 1.71 13.88 -12.27
N VAL A 19 1.27 15.09 -11.89
CA VAL A 19 1.12 15.49 -10.48
C VAL A 19 0.11 14.59 -9.76
N GLY A 20 -1.04 14.29 -10.37
CA GLY A 20 -2.05 13.39 -9.80
C GLY A 20 -1.52 11.98 -9.51
N ILE A 21 -0.73 11.41 -10.42
CA ILE A 21 -0.15 10.07 -10.25
C ILE A 21 0.89 10.07 -9.12
N VAL A 22 1.77 11.07 -9.08
CA VAL A 22 2.83 11.17 -8.07
C VAL A 22 2.22 11.35 -6.68
N ILE A 23 1.23 12.22 -6.55
CA ILE A 23 0.50 12.41 -5.29
C ILE A 23 -0.25 11.14 -4.92
N GLY A 24 -0.94 10.49 -5.85
CA GLY A 24 -1.66 9.24 -5.59
C GLY A 24 -0.75 8.12 -5.06
N ALA A 25 0.42 7.95 -5.67
CA ALA A 25 1.41 6.95 -5.25
C ALA A 25 2.00 7.26 -3.86
N ALA A 26 2.34 8.52 -3.60
CA ALA A 26 2.87 8.93 -2.29
C ALA A 26 1.80 8.83 -1.19
N PHE A 27 0.57 9.24 -1.47
CA PHE A 27 -0.52 9.28 -0.50
C PHE A 27 -0.95 7.88 -0.06
N ALA A 28 -0.93 6.89 -0.97
CA ALA A 28 -1.19 5.49 -0.62
C ALA A 28 -0.23 4.97 0.47
N THR A 29 1.04 5.37 0.42
CA THR A 29 2.05 4.97 1.42
C THR A 29 1.78 5.63 2.78
N VAL A 30 1.40 6.92 2.79
CA VAL A 30 1.04 7.65 4.01
C VAL A 30 -0.18 7.05 4.70
N ILE A 31 -1.23 6.73 3.93
CA ILE A 31 -2.41 6.07 4.45
C ILE A 31 -2.07 4.64 4.92
N GLY A 32 -1.20 3.93 4.19
CA GLY A 32 -0.72 2.61 4.59
C GLY A 32 -0.04 2.61 5.95
N SER A 33 0.91 3.52 6.19
CA SER A 33 1.57 3.65 7.50
C SER A 33 0.60 4.10 8.58
N LEU A 34 -0.33 5.01 8.28
CA LEU A 34 -1.36 5.44 9.23
C LEU A 34 -2.22 4.25 9.68
N VAL A 35 -2.64 3.40 8.75
CA VAL A 35 -3.42 2.20 9.06
C VAL A 35 -2.59 1.21 9.87
N ALA A 36 -1.34 0.96 9.48
CA ALA A 36 -0.46 0.00 10.15
C ALA A 36 -0.03 0.44 11.56
N ASP A 37 0.27 1.73 11.76
CA ASP A 37 0.89 2.22 12.98
C ASP A 37 -0.13 2.78 13.98
N VAL A 38 -1.29 3.24 13.50
CA VAL A 38 -2.33 3.87 14.36
C VAL A 38 -3.56 3.00 14.47
N PHE A 39 -4.09 2.49 13.36
CA PHE A 39 -5.35 1.74 13.38
C PHE A 39 -5.17 0.27 13.77
N MET A 40 -4.17 -0.43 13.23
CA MET A 40 -3.90 -1.85 13.53
C MET A 40 -3.67 -2.12 15.03
N PRO A 41 -2.96 -1.28 15.82
CA PRO A 41 -2.86 -1.49 17.27
C PRO A 41 -4.21 -1.41 18.00
N ILE A 42 -5.08 -0.49 17.58
CA ILE A 42 -6.41 -0.30 18.17
C ILE A 42 -7.31 -1.49 17.82
N VAL A 43 -7.32 -1.89 16.55
CA VAL A 43 -8.07 -3.06 16.07
C VAL A 43 -7.55 -4.34 16.71
N GLY A 44 -6.23 -4.50 16.80
CA GLY A 44 -5.56 -5.63 17.43
C GLY A 44 -5.89 -5.77 18.91
N GLN A 45 -6.00 -4.66 19.65
CA GLN A 45 -6.47 -4.72 21.04
C GLN A 45 -7.96 -5.09 21.14
N ALA A 46 -8.80 -4.62 20.21
CA ALA A 46 -10.21 -5.00 20.16
C ALA A 46 -10.42 -6.49 19.79
N THR A 47 -9.52 -7.08 19.00
CA THR A 47 -9.54 -8.50 18.62
C THR A 47 -8.69 -9.40 19.53
N ALA A 48 -8.27 -8.90 20.71
CA ALA A 48 -7.50 -9.63 21.73
C ALA A 48 -6.10 -10.12 21.28
N GLY A 49 -5.40 -9.33 20.46
CA GLY A 49 -4.01 -9.59 20.05
C GLY A 49 -3.88 -10.51 18.85
N ILE A 50 -4.99 -10.80 18.16
CA ILE A 50 -4.96 -11.53 16.91
C ILE A 50 -4.47 -10.58 15.81
N ASP A 51 -3.25 -10.81 15.34
CA ASP A 51 -2.71 -10.18 14.14
C ASP A 51 -3.53 -10.67 12.92
N LEU A 52 -4.46 -9.83 12.46
CA LEU A 52 -5.33 -10.15 11.34
C LEU A 52 -4.55 -10.35 10.03
N GLY A 53 -3.29 -9.87 9.96
CA GLY A 53 -2.39 -10.15 8.85
C GLY A 53 -1.80 -11.56 8.87
N GLN A 54 -1.82 -12.23 10.02
CA GLN A 54 -1.27 -13.59 10.24
C GLN A 54 -2.33 -14.60 10.68
N LEU A 55 -3.62 -14.25 10.60
CA LEU A 55 -4.71 -15.19 10.82
C LEU A 55 -4.77 -16.20 9.68
N TYR A 56 -4.04 -17.31 9.83
CA TYR A 56 -4.25 -18.50 9.03
C TYR A 56 -4.76 -19.62 9.94
N PHE A 57 -5.81 -20.30 9.51
CA PHE A 57 -6.31 -21.49 10.16
C PHE A 57 -5.67 -22.69 9.44
N VAL A 58 -4.85 -23.48 10.12
CA VAL A 58 -4.28 -24.70 9.53
C VAL A 58 -5.40 -25.73 9.41
N LEU A 59 -5.92 -25.89 8.19
CA LEU A 59 -7.01 -26.81 7.89
C LEU A 59 -6.56 -28.28 7.85
N SER A 60 -5.26 -28.54 7.73
CA SER A 60 -4.66 -29.88 7.81
C SER A 60 -3.13 -29.76 7.99
N GLU A 61 -2.56 -30.47 8.97
CA GLU A 61 -1.11 -30.67 9.06
C GLU A 61 -0.66 -31.51 7.87
N GLY A 62 0.28 -30.99 7.09
CA GLY A 62 0.91 -31.75 6.00
C GLY A 62 1.49 -33.05 6.56
N SER A 63 1.02 -34.18 6.04
CA SER A 63 1.44 -35.53 6.44
C SER A 63 2.97 -35.60 6.56
N PRO A 64 3.50 -36.27 7.61
CA PRO A 64 4.93 -36.45 7.75
C PRO A 64 5.48 -37.09 6.47
N ALA A 65 6.58 -36.51 5.97
CA ALA A 65 7.31 -37.06 4.85
C ALA A 65 7.61 -38.53 5.15
N GLY A 66 7.07 -39.42 4.32
CA GLY A 66 7.30 -40.86 4.42
C GLY A 66 8.78 -41.21 4.31
N PRO A 67 9.17 -42.43 4.72
CA PRO A 67 10.56 -42.86 4.81
C PRO A 67 11.31 -42.80 3.47
#